data_AF-A0A0J7XUH5-F1
#
_entry.id   AF-A0A0J7XUH5-F1
#
_cell.length_a   1.000
_cell.length_b   1.000
_cell.length_c   1.000
_cell.angle_alpha   90.00
_cell.angle_beta   90.00
_cell.angle_gamma   90.00
#
_symmetry.space_group_name_H-M   'P 1'
#
loop_
_entity.id
_entity.type
_entity.pdbx_description
1 polymer ?
#
loop_
_entity_poly.entity_id
_entity_poly.type
_entity_poly.pdbx_seq_one_letter_code
_entity_poly.pdbx_strand_id
1 'polypeptide(L)'
;MATASVQAAALPSTAPDRLEKALGGLALVMLGFIIAAVIKGLHDWPAIPAVIWLHLATIMTALALTPVLLWRPRGTPGHRQLGYVWSAAMLLTAIDSLFVTTSNPGHFSPIHALSFLTIVLVPLLVIGARRHNVARHRRTVRGMIIGALLIAGFFTFPFDRLLGHWLLS
;
A
#
# COMPACT_ATOMS: atom_id res chain seq x y z
N MET A 1 16.51 9.85 -50.17
CA MET A 1 16.28 8.47 -49.69
C MET A 1 16.54 8.46 -48.18
N ALA A 2 15.51 8.72 -47.38
CA ALA A 2 15.61 8.81 -45.91
C ALA A 2 14.90 7.58 -45.31
N THR A 3 15.66 6.68 -44.69
CA THR A 3 15.14 5.51 -44.01
C THR A 3 14.60 5.93 -42.64
N ALA A 4 13.29 6.14 -42.55
CA ALA A 4 12.59 6.24 -41.28
C ALA A 4 12.64 4.87 -40.59
N SER A 5 13.56 4.69 -39.65
CA SER A 5 13.54 3.55 -38.75
C SER A 5 12.31 3.64 -37.86
N VAL A 6 11.29 2.85 -38.17
CA VAL A 6 10.13 2.65 -37.29
C VAL A 6 10.68 2.09 -35.98
N GLN A 7 10.78 2.95 -34.97
CA GLN A 7 11.16 2.57 -33.61
C GLN A 7 10.08 1.59 -33.13
N ALA A 8 10.39 0.29 -33.15
CA ALA A 8 9.51 -0.72 -32.57
C ALA A 8 9.22 -0.31 -31.12
N ALA A 9 7.96 -0.03 -30.80
CA ALA A 9 7.55 0.35 -29.45
C ALA A 9 8.00 -0.74 -28.47
N ALA A 10 9.01 -0.45 -27.64
CA ALA A 10 9.56 -1.41 -26.70
C ALA A 10 8.44 -1.91 -25.78
N LEU A 11 8.27 -3.23 -25.70
CA LEU A 11 7.28 -3.83 -24.80
C LEU A 11 7.59 -3.42 -23.35
N PRO A 12 6.58 -3.13 -22.51
CA PRO A 12 6.81 -2.74 -21.13
C PRO A 12 7.61 -3.81 -20.36
N SER A 13 8.77 -3.43 -19.81
CA SER A 13 9.62 -4.33 -19.04
C SER A 13 8.89 -4.87 -17.80
N THR A 14 9.02 -6.18 -17.57
CA THR A 14 8.47 -6.90 -16.42
C THR A 14 9.45 -6.95 -15.23
N ALA A 15 10.71 -6.57 -15.44
CA ALA A 15 11.73 -6.52 -14.40
C ALA A 15 11.52 -5.32 -13.45
N PRO A 16 11.96 -5.43 -12.18
CA PRO A 16 11.90 -4.33 -11.23
C PRO A 16 12.81 -3.18 -11.67
N ASP A 17 12.29 -1.97 -11.76
CA ASP A 17 13.11 -0.77 -11.98
C ASP A 17 13.61 -0.16 -10.67
N ARG A 18 14.40 0.91 -10.76
CA ARG A 18 14.99 1.60 -9.59
C ARG A 18 13.91 2.13 -8.63
N LEU A 19 12.81 2.65 -9.17
CA LEU A 19 11.71 3.15 -8.36
C LEU A 19 11.08 2.00 -7.57
N GLU A 20 10.84 0.85 -8.18
CA GLU A 20 10.25 -0.31 -7.50
C GLU A 20 11.18 -0.92 -6.45
N LYS A 21 12.49 -0.89 -6.69
CA LYS A 21 13.48 -1.22 -5.67
C LYS A 21 13.39 -0.28 -4.48
N ALA A 22 13.36 1.04 -4.73
CA ALA A 22 13.22 2.05 -3.69
C ALA A 22 11.89 1.92 -2.93
N LEU A 23 10.75 1.74 -3.62
CA LEU A 23 9.44 1.56 -3.00
C LEU A 23 9.38 0.32 -2.10
N GLY A 24 9.99 -0.79 -2.53
CA GLY A 24 10.10 -1.98 -1.68
C GLY A 24 10.95 -1.73 -0.43
N GLY A 25 12.07 -1.00 -0.56
CA GLY A 25 12.91 -0.62 0.57
C GLY A 25 12.20 0.31 1.55
N LEU A 26 11.52 1.34 1.03
CA LEU A 26 10.71 2.26 1.83
C LEU A 26 9.56 1.55 2.56
N ALA A 27 8.93 0.56 1.92
CA ALA A 27 7.90 -0.25 2.58
C ALA A 27 8.47 -1.06 3.76
N LEU A 28 9.68 -1.61 3.64
CA LEU A 28 10.35 -2.29 4.76
C LEU A 28 10.73 -1.32 5.88
N VAL A 29 11.25 -0.13 5.54
CA VAL A 29 11.58 0.91 6.52
C VAL A 29 10.32 1.32 7.30
N MET A 30 9.24 1.61 6.58
CA MET A 30 7.94 1.95 7.18
C MET A 30 7.44 0.83 8.10
N LEU A 31 7.48 -0.42 7.63
CA LEU A 31 7.09 -1.58 8.44
C LEU A 31 7.94 -1.70 9.71
N GLY A 32 9.25 -1.45 9.62
CA GLY A 32 10.14 -1.44 10.79
C GLY A 32 9.76 -0.40 11.84
N PHE A 33 9.44 0.83 11.41
CA PHE A 33 8.96 1.88 12.31
C PHE A 33 7.62 1.51 12.98
N ILE A 34 6.68 0.93 12.23
CA ILE A 34 5.39 0.47 12.78
C ILE A 34 5.62 -0.64 13.82
N ILE A 35 6.45 -1.63 13.50
CA ILE A 35 6.77 -2.73 14.44
C ILE A 35 7.41 -2.17 15.72
N ALA A 36 8.38 -1.27 15.60
CA ALA A 36 9.02 -0.64 16.74
C ALA A 36 8.02 0.12 17.62
N ALA A 37 7.12 0.91 17.01
CA ALA A 37 6.07 1.62 17.72
C ALA A 37 5.12 0.66 18.45
N VAL A 38 4.65 -0.39 17.78
CA VAL A 38 3.74 -1.40 18.37
C VAL A 38 4.38 -2.11 19.56
N ILE A 39 5.68 -2.45 19.47
CA ILE A 39 6.43 -3.06 20.59
C ILE A 39 6.59 -2.08 21.76
N LYS A 40 6.92 -0.82 21.51
CA LYS A 40 7.04 0.17 22.59
C LYS A 40 5.69 0.43 23.29
N GLY A 41 4.59 0.33 22.56
CA GLY A 41 3.23 0.51 23.07
C GLY A 41 2.63 -0.69 23.81
N LEU A 42 3.38 -1.76 24.10
CA LEU A 42 2.87 -3.02 24.68
C LEU A 42 1.98 -2.82 25.91
N HIS A 43 2.29 -1.84 26.75
CA HIS A 43 1.52 -1.52 27.94
C HIS A 43 0.10 -1.03 27.64
N ASP A 44 -0.10 -0.36 26.51
CA ASP A 44 -1.37 0.30 26.17
C ASP A 44 -2.29 -0.58 25.32
N TRP A 45 -1.81 -1.74 24.85
CA TRP A 45 -2.57 -2.64 23.96
C TRP A 45 -3.98 -2.96 24.45
N PRO A 46 -4.25 -3.22 25.75
CA PRO A 46 -5.59 -3.53 26.23
C PRO A 46 -6.59 -2.38 26.05
N ALA A 47 -6.11 -1.13 25.94
CA ALA A 47 -6.95 0.05 25.77
C ALA A 47 -7.29 0.33 24.29
N ILE A 48 -6.68 -0.38 23.34
CA ILE A 48 -6.82 -0.10 21.91
C ILE A 48 -8.02 -0.86 21.32
N PRO A 49 -8.97 -0.16 20.67
CA PRO A 49 -10.11 -0.79 20.00
C PRO A 49 -9.69 -1.83 18.96
N ALA A 50 -10.46 -2.94 18.86
CA ALA A 50 -10.20 -4.03 17.92
C ALA A 50 -10.13 -3.57 16.45
N VAL A 51 -10.88 -2.54 16.07
CA VAL A 51 -10.86 -1.95 14.73
C VAL A 51 -9.47 -1.42 14.36
N ILE A 52 -8.73 -0.83 15.30
CA ILE A 52 -7.37 -0.33 15.07
C ILE A 52 -6.41 -1.50 14.88
N TRP A 53 -6.58 -2.59 15.63
CA TRP A 53 -5.78 -3.80 15.44
C TRP A 53 -6.03 -4.46 14.08
N LEU A 54 -7.28 -4.49 13.61
CA LEU A 54 -7.62 -4.95 12.26
C LEU A 54 -6.96 -4.09 11.19
N HIS A 55 -7.02 -2.76 11.34
CA HIS A 55 -6.34 -1.82 10.46
C HIS A 55 -4.82 -2.07 10.41
N LEU A 56 -4.19 -2.17 11.59
CA LEU A 56 -2.74 -2.40 11.72
C LEU A 56 -2.32 -3.74 11.09
N ALA A 57 -3.06 -4.82 11.36
CA ALA A 57 -2.75 -6.14 10.80
C ALA A 57 -2.82 -6.14 9.27
N THR A 58 -3.85 -5.50 8.69
CA THR A 58 -4.04 -5.45 7.23
C THR A 58 -3.00 -4.56 6.54
N ILE A 59 -2.69 -3.38 7.08
CA ILE A 59 -1.67 -2.49 6.51
C ILE A 59 -0.26 -3.09 6.64
N MET A 60 0.07 -3.74 7.76
CA MET A 60 1.36 -4.42 7.95
C MET A 60 1.51 -5.59 6.96
N THR A 61 0.43 -6.34 6.70
CA THR A 61 0.43 -7.39 5.67
C THR A 61 0.70 -6.79 4.29
N ALA A 62 0.04 -5.69 3.93
CA ALA A 62 0.27 -5.02 2.65
C ALA A 62 1.70 -4.49 2.51
N LEU A 63 2.27 -3.89 3.57
CA LEU A 63 3.65 -3.42 3.60
C LEU A 63 4.65 -4.57 3.45
N ALA A 64 4.46 -5.67 4.18
CA ALA A 64 5.32 -6.85 4.11
C ALA A 64 5.31 -7.51 2.73
N LEU A 65 4.15 -7.57 2.08
CA LEU A 65 4.02 -8.15 0.74
C LEU A 65 4.52 -7.22 -0.38
N THR A 66 4.62 -5.91 -0.15
CA THR A 66 5.05 -4.94 -1.16
C THR A 66 6.45 -5.23 -1.76
N PRO A 67 7.55 -5.37 -0.98
CA PRO A 67 8.87 -5.70 -1.54
C PRO A 67 8.86 -7.06 -2.24
N VAL A 68 8.14 -8.03 -1.68
CA VAL A 68 7.97 -9.37 -2.24
C VAL A 68 7.34 -9.32 -3.64
N LEU A 69 6.29 -8.52 -3.83
CA LEU A 69 5.61 -8.36 -5.11
C LEU A 69 6.38 -7.52 -6.12
N LEU A 70 7.13 -6.51 -5.64
CA LEU A 70 7.89 -5.61 -6.50
C LEU A 70 9.19 -6.23 -7.02
N TRP A 71 9.84 -7.09 -6.24
CA TRP A 71 11.18 -7.62 -6.57
C TRP A 71 11.16 -9.01 -7.22
N ARG A 72 10.06 -9.76 -7.09
CA ARG A 72 9.91 -11.07 -7.76
C ARG A 72 9.48 -10.92 -9.23
N PRO A 73 9.76 -11.94 -10.07
CA PRO A 73 9.23 -12.01 -11.43
C PRO A 73 7.71 -11.90 -11.47
N ARG A 74 7.21 -10.97 -12.30
CA ARG A 74 5.79 -10.68 -12.47
C ARG A 74 5.10 -11.77 -13.29
N GLY A 75 3.80 -11.96 -13.05
CA GLY A 75 2.95 -12.83 -13.86
C GLY A 75 3.01 -14.32 -13.52
N THR A 76 3.92 -14.74 -12.63
CA THR A 76 3.97 -16.11 -12.07
C THR A 76 2.74 -16.43 -11.22
N PRO A 77 2.36 -17.70 -11.04
CA PRO A 77 1.26 -18.08 -10.15
C PRO A 77 1.42 -17.53 -8.73
N GLY A 78 2.64 -17.59 -8.18
CA GLY A 78 2.95 -17.03 -6.86
C GLY A 78 2.77 -15.51 -6.80
N HIS A 79 3.17 -14.77 -7.84
CA HIS A 79 2.93 -13.32 -7.91
C HIS A 79 1.42 -13.01 -7.92
N ARG A 80 0.61 -13.81 -8.63
CA ARG A 80 -0.85 -13.62 -8.68
C ARG A 80 -1.50 -13.91 -7.33
N GLN A 81 -1.14 -15.01 -6.68
CA GLN A 81 -1.66 -15.38 -5.36
C GLN A 81 -1.36 -14.29 -4.33
N LEU A 82 -0.09 -13.90 -4.21
CA LEU A 82 0.33 -12.84 -3.29
C LEU A 82 -0.29 -11.48 -3.67
N GLY A 83 -0.49 -11.22 -4.96
CA GLY A 83 -1.15 -10.01 -5.45
C GLY A 83 -2.62 -9.95 -5.03
N TYR A 84 -3.33 -11.07 -4.99
CA TYR A 84 -4.69 -11.14 -4.47
C TYR A 84 -4.73 -10.94 -2.95
N VAL A 85 -3.80 -11.53 -2.20
CA VAL A 85 -3.70 -11.32 -0.74
C VAL A 85 -3.42 -9.85 -0.44
N TRP A 86 -2.46 -9.24 -1.15
CA TRP A 86 -2.17 -7.81 -1.02
C TRP A 86 -3.38 -6.94 -1.38
N SER A 87 -4.10 -7.29 -2.46
CA SER A 87 -5.30 -6.56 -2.88
C SER A 87 -6.44 -6.65 -1.86
N ALA A 88 -6.64 -7.83 -1.27
CA ALA A 88 -7.61 -8.06 -0.20
C ALA A 88 -7.23 -7.27 1.06
N ALA A 89 -5.96 -7.30 1.46
CA ALA A 89 -5.47 -6.50 2.57
C ALA A 89 -5.73 -4.99 2.34
N MET A 90 -5.35 -4.46 1.18
CA MET A 90 -5.61 -3.06 0.81
C MET A 90 -7.10 -2.69 0.84
N LEU A 91 -7.97 -3.59 0.35
CA LEU A 91 -9.41 -3.35 0.34
C LEU A 91 -9.98 -3.38 1.76
N LEU A 92 -9.58 -4.35 2.59
CA LEU A 92 -9.98 -4.42 3.99
C LEU A 92 -9.53 -3.18 4.76
N THR A 93 -8.26 -2.79 4.63
CA THR A 93 -7.71 -1.56 5.24
C THR A 93 -8.53 -0.33 4.85
N ALA A 94 -8.88 -0.20 3.56
CA ALA A 94 -9.61 0.96 3.04
C ALA A 94 -11.08 0.97 3.45
N ILE A 95 -11.72 -0.18 3.59
CA ILE A 95 -13.10 -0.27 4.11
C ILE A 95 -13.08 0.06 5.60
N ASP A 96 -12.17 -0.55 6.34
CA ASP A 96 -12.01 -0.36 7.78
C ASP A 96 -11.72 1.11 8.14
N SER A 97 -10.88 1.79 7.36
CA SER A 97 -10.61 3.22 7.56
C SER A 97 -11.79 4.16 7.32
N LEU A 98 -12.88 3.70 6.69
CA LEU A 98 -14.13 4.46 6.65
C LEU A 98 -14.89 4.40 7.98
N PHE A 99 -14.66 3.34 8.77
CA PHE A 99 -15.28 3.15 10.09
C PHE A 99 -14.39 3.64 11.23
N VAL A 100 -13.07 3.71 11.02
CA VAL A 100 -12.13 4.40 11.94
C VAL A 100 -12.46 5.90 11.95
N THR A 101 -13.43 6.27 12.78
CA THR A 101 -14.02 7.62 12.88
C THR A 101 -13.88 8.13 14.31
N THR A 102 -12.85 8.92 14.60
CA THR A 102 -12.76 9.69 15.86
C THR A 102 -11.92 10.95 15.70
N SER A 103 -12.33 11.85 14.80
CA SER A 103 -11.96 13.26 14.98
C SER A 103 -13.06 14.25 14.60
N ASN A 104 -14.04 13.91 13.75
CA ASN A 104 -15.23 14.75 13.50
C ASN A 104 -16.31 14.00 12.69
N PRO A 105 -17.41 13.51 13.30
CA PRO A 105 -18.57 13.02 12.56
C PRO A 105 -19.10 14.11 11.62
N GLY A 106 -19.25 13.80 10.32
CA GLY A 106 -19.76 14.73 9.31
C GLY A 106 -18.71 15.53 8.52
N HIS A 107 -17.41 15.36 8.79
CA HIS A 107 -16.35 16.04 8.03
C HIS A 107 -15.55 15.07 7.15
N PHE A 108 -15.44 15.41 5.86
CA PHE A 108 -14.63 14.68 4.90
C PHE A 108 -13.14 14.93 5.17
N SER A 109 -12.42 13.93 5.68
CA SER A 109 -10.97 14.02 5.89
C SER A 109 -10.19 13.48 4.68
N PRO A 110 -8.92 13.89 4.46
CA PRO A 110 -8.07 13.34 3.41
C PRO A 110 -7.96 11.81 3.43
N ILE A 111 -8.08 11.18 4.61
CA ILE A 111 -8.05 9.72 4.76
C ILE A 111 -9.29 9.07 4.12
N HIS A 112 -10.47 9.68 4.21
CA HIS A 112 -11.67 9.17 3.54
C HIS A 112 -11.51 9.22 2.03
N ALA A 113 -10.96 10.31 1.49
CA ALA A 113 -10.66 10.43 0.06
C ALA A 113 -9.72 9.31 -0.42
N LEU A 114 -8.65 9.04 0.33
CA LEU A 114 -7.71 7.96 0.04
C LEU A 114 -8.37 6.56 0.16
N SER A 115 -9.29 6.39 1.10
CA SER A 115 -10.04 5.15 1.30
C SER A 115 -10.95 4.87 0.10
N PHE A 116 -11.79 5.83 -0.29
CA PHE A 116 -12.63 5.72 -1.48
C PHE A 116 -11.81 5.47 -2.75
N LEU A 117 -10.71 6.21 -2.92
CA LEU A 117 -9.80 6.01 -4.04
C LEU A 117 -9.23 4.59 -4.05
N THR A 118 -8.80 4.07 -2.90
CA THR A 118 -8.25 2.71 -2.78
C THR A 118 -9.30 1.65 -3.12
N ILE A 119 -10.53 1.80 -2.62
CA ILE A 119 -11.66 0.91 -2.93
C ILE A 119 -11.92 0.84 -4.44
N VAL A 120 -11.78 1.96 -5.16
CA VAL A 120 -11.93 2.01 -6.62
C VAL A 120 -10.69 1.45 -7.34
N LEU A 121 -9.49 1.77 -6.86
CA LEU A 121 -8.24 1.37 -7.53
C LEU A 121 -7.95 -0.14 -7.41
N VAL A 122 -8.36 -0.81 -6.32
CA VAL A 122 -8.15 -2.26 -6.14
C VAL A 122 -8.82 -3.07 -7.26
N PRO A 123 -10.13 -2.94 -7.55
CA PRO A 123 -10.76 -3.60 -8.69
C PRO A 123 -10.10 -3.26 -10.03
N LEU A 124 -9.75 -1.99 -10.25
CA LEU A 124 -9.09 -1.56 -11.49
C LEU A 124 -7.70 -2.18 -11.67
N LEU A 125 -6.96 -2.35 -10.57
CA LEU A 125 -5.68 -3.06 -10.53
C LEU A 125 -5.85 -4.53 -10.93
N VAL A 126 -6.87 -5.20 -10.39
CA VAL A 126 -7.15 -6.61 -10.68
C VAL A 126 -7.63 -6.79 -12.12
N ILE A 127 -8.54 -5.94 -12.59
CA ILE A 127 -9.01 -5.93 -13.99
C ILE A 127 -7.85 -5.67 -14.94
N GLY A 128 -6.97 -4.71 -14.62
CA GLY A 128 -5.76 -4.43 -15.41
C GLY A 128 -4.84 -5.64 -15.51
N ALA A 129 -4.65 -6.37 -14.40
CA ALA A 129 -3.87 -7.61 -14.39
C ALA A 129 -4.51 -8.72 -15.23
N ARG A 130 -5.83 -8.94 -15.11
CA ARG A 130 -6.59 -9.96 -15.85
C ARG A 130 -6.63 -9.69 -17.35
N ARG A 131 -6.68 -8.42 -17.75
CA ARG A 131 -6.60 -7.99 -19.16
C ARG A 131 -5.16 -7.95 -19.70
N HIS A 132 -4.18 -8.44 -18.93
CA HIS A 132 -2.77 -8.41 -19.27
C HIS A 132 -2.24 -7.00 -19.61
N ASN A 133 -2.90 -5.95 -19.12
CA ASN A 133 -2.46 -4.57 -19.30
C ASN A 133 -1.41 -4.21 -18.24
N VAL A 134 -0.18 -4.69 -18.48
CA VAL A 134 0.95 -4.55 -17.55
C VAL A 134 1.23 -3.09 -17.22
N ALA A 135 1.16 -2.19 -18.20
CA ALA A 135 1.44 -0.77 -18.01
C ALA A 135 0.41 -0.10 -17.07
N ARG A 136 -0.89 -0.43 -17.22
CA ARG A 136 -1.93 0.08 -16.33
C ARG A 136 -1.79 -0.52 -14.93
N HIS A 137 -1.64 -1.85 -14.83
CA HIS A 137 -1.46 -2.55 -13.56
C HIS A 137 -0.28 -1.97 -12.77
N ARG A 138 0.88 -1.83 -13.41
CA ARG A 138 2.10 -1.28 -12.80
C ARG A 138 1.93 0.15 -12.30
N ARG A 139 1.28 1.02 -13.07
CA ARG A 139 0.98 2.40 -12.67
C ARG A 139 0.04 2.45 -11.47
N THR A 140 -1.02 1.65 -11.48
CA THR A 140 -1.97 1.59 -10.35
C THR A 140 -1.30 1.08 -9.07
N VAL A 141 -0.54 -0.01 -9.14
CA VAL A 141 0.21 -0.56 -7.99
C VAL A 141 1.14 0.50 -7.39
N ARG A 142 1.93 1.19 -8.22
CA ARG A 142 2.85 2.24 -7.74
C ARG A 142 2.11 3.40 -7.08
N GLY A 143 1.02 3.87 -7.70
CA GLY A 143 0.21 4.95 -7.16
C GLY A 143 -0.36 4.60 -5.79
N MET A 144 -0.85 3.37 -5.63
CA MET A 144 -1.36 2.88 -4.34
C MET A 144 -0.25 2.74 -3.29
N ILE A 145 0.92 2.22 -3.64
CA ILE A 145 2.05 2.11 -2.69
C ILE A 145 2.50 3.52 -2.25
N ILE A 146 2.65 4.46 -3.18
CA ILE A 146 3.10 5.82 -2.85
C ILE A 146 2.03 6.53 -2.01
N GLY A 147 0.80 6.60 -2.49
CA GLY A 147 -0.27 7.37 -1.83
C GLY A 147 -0.83 6.67 -0.59
N ALA A 148 -1.34 5.45 -0.76
CA ALA A 148 -2.14 4.76 0.25
C ALA A 148 -1.30 3.97 1.27
N LEU A 149 -0.05 3.58 0.95
CA LEU A 149 0.84 2.95 1.95
C LEU A 149 1.84 3.95 2.53
N LEU A 150 2.69 4.55 1.70
CA LEU A 150 3.84 5.32 2.19
C LEU A 150 3.44 6.71 2.69
N ILE A 151 2.70 7.50 1.90
CA ILE A 151 2.26 8.83 2.31
C ILE A 151 1.26 8.72 3.47
N ALA A 152 0.23 7.87 3.35
CA ALA A 152 -0.74 7.67 4.42
C ALA A 152 -0.07 7.13 5.71
N GLY A 153 0.82 6.13 5.59
CA GLY A 153 1.56 5.58 6.72
C GLY A 153 2.48 6.61 7.38
N PHE A 154 3.16 7.45 6.61
CA PHE A 154 3.98 8.54 7.16
C PHE A 154 3.17 9.48 8.05
N PHE A 155 1.94 9.83 7.65
CA PHE A 155 1.07 10.71 8.44
C PHE A 155 0.48 10.05 9.71
N THR A 156 0.82 8.80 10.01
CA THR A 156 0.43 8.15 11.27
C THR A 156 1.39 8.41 12.43
N PHE A 157 2.56 8.99 12.20
CA PHE A 157 3.56 9.27 13.25
C PHE A 157 3.53 10.71 13.80
N PRO A 158 3.39 11.79 12.99
CA PRO A 158 3.37 13.14 13.54
C PRO A 158 2.02 13.47 14.22
N PHE A 159 1.94 14.57 14.98
CA PHE A 159 0.71 15.18 15.52
C PHE A 159 -0.01 14.38 16.64
N ASP A 160 0.70 13.94 17.68
CA ASP A 160 0.11 13.24 18.84
C ASP A 160 -0.71 11.99 18.46
N ARG A 161 -0.38 11.37 17.32
CA ARG A 161 -0.99 10.12 16.85
C ARG A 161 -0.44 8.93 17.63
N LEU A 162 -1.26 7.87 17.77
CA LEU A 162 -0.96 6.67 18.57
C LEU A 162 0.45 6.10 18.31
N LEU A 163 0.80 5.80 17.05
CA LEU A 163 2.10 5.21 16.72
C LEU A 163 3.26 6.18 16.97
N GLY A 164 3.05 7.48 16.77
CA GLY A 164 4.03 8.52 17.10
C GLY A 164 4.30 8.60 18.59
N HIS A 165 3.23 8.58 19.40
CA HIS A 165 3.32 8.60 20.85
C HIS A 165 4.11 7.39 21.35
N TRP A 166 3.76 6.17 20.92
CA TRP A 166 4.51 4.97 21.30
C TRP A 166 5.95 4.95 20.81
N LEU A 167 6.24 5.50 19.63
CA LEU A 167 7.58 5.48 19.08
C LEU A 167 8.52 6.46 19.79
N LEU A 168 8.01 7.59 20.29
CA LEU A 168 8.79 8.68 20.86
C LEU A 168 8.77 8.75 22.38
N SER A 169 7.93 7.95 23.06
CA SER A 169 7.87 7.83 24.52
C SER A 169 8.98 7.02 25.15
#